data_AF-A0A519H805-F1
#
_entry.id   AF-A0A519H805-F1
#
_cell.length_a   1.000
_cell.length_b   1.000
_cell.length_c   1.000
_cell.angle_alpha   90.00
_cell.angle_beta   90.00
_cell.angle_gamma   90.00
#
_symmetry.space_group_name_H-M   'P 1'
#
loop_
_entity.id
_entity.type
_entity.pdbx_description
1 polymer ?
#
loop_
_entity_poly.entity_id
_entity_poly.type
_entity_poly.pdbx_seq_one_letter_code
_entity_poly.pdbx_strand_id
1 'polypeptide(L)'
;MQAGRQMPFVRLPSRASVFADRQLRLRQLAASHPMREYLLFIAELASAQHEVLQRYPDVALPDAAACDAAAKALKPPTPAFGWPRDAVWRTELRRLLTAFRARLPEG
;
A
#
# COMPACT_ATOMS: atom_id res chain seq x y z
N MET A 1 -9.53 22.02 -33.18
CA MET A 1 -8.67 20.88 -32.82
C MET A 1 -8.16 21.09 -31.40
N GLN A 2 -8.79 20.48 -30.39
CA GLN A 2 -8.32 20.58 -29.00
C GLN A 2 -7.16 19.60 -28.79
N ALA A 3 -6.02 20.16 -28.39
CA ALA A 3 -4.78 19.47 -28.09
C ALA A 3 -5.00 18.31 -27.12
N GLY A 4 -4.38 17.16 -27.41
CA GLY A 4 -4.40 15.97 -26.58
C GLY A 4 -4.02 16.31 -25.15
N ARG A 5 -4.96 16.10 -24.22
CA ARG A 5 -4.75 16.28 -22.79
C ARG A 5 -3.64 15.31 -22.38
N GLN A 6 -2.42 15.82 -22.20
CA GLN A 6 -1.29 15.05 -21.72
C GLN A 6 -1.69 14.42 -20.38
N MET A 7 -1.95 13.10 -20.39
CA MET A 7 -2.36 12.42 -19.17
C MET A 7 -1.22 12.51 -18.17
N PRO A 8 -1.47 12.98 -16.93
CA PRO A 8 -0.41 13.10 -15.95
C PRO A 8 0.23 11.74 -15.71
N PHE A 9 1.56 11.70 -15.75
CA PHE A 9 2.34 10.50 -15.49
C PHE A 9 1.97 9.92 -14.12
N VAL A 10 1.69 8.62 -14.07
CA VAL A 10 1.32 7.94 -12.83
C VAL A 10 2.52 7.99 -11.88
N ARG A 11 2.36 8.62 -10.72
CA ARG A 11 3.36 8.59 -9.66
C ARG A 11 3.20 7.30 -8.87
N LEU A 12 4.16 6.39 -9.00
CA LEU A 12 4.19 5.18 -8.20
C LEU A 12 4.55 5.52 -6.74
N PRO A 13 3.95 4.82 -5.76
CA PRO A 13 4.31 5.00 -4.37
C PRO A 13 5.75 4.53 -4.12
N SER A 14 6.51 5.29 -3.32
CA SER A 14 7.84 4.87 -2.86
C SER A 14 7.70 3.85 -1.75
N ARG A 15 8.26 2.64 -1.94
CA ARG A 15 8.29 1.60 -0.89
C ARG A 15 9.00 2.08 0.38
N ALA A 16 9.99 2.94 0.23
CA ALA A 16 10.79 3.47 1.33
C ALA A 16 10.01 4.47 2.21
N SER A 17 8.94 5.10 1.71
CA SER A 17 8.29 6.20 2.45
C SER A 17 6.77 6.11 2.56
N VAL A 18 6.05 5.42 1.66
CA VAL A 18 4.58 5.53 1.54
C VAL A 18 3.81 5.31 2.86
N PHE A 19 4.24 4.36 3.68
CA PHE A 19 3.61 4.08 4.98
C PHE A 19 4.28 4.85 6.14
N ALA A 20 5.56 5.22 6.02
CA ALA A 20 6.24 6.08 6.98
C ALA A 20 5.63 7.49 6.99
N ASP A 21 5.46 8.07 5.80
CA ASP A 21 4.82 9.37 5.60
C ASP A 21 3.38 9.35 6.10
N ARG A 22 2.67 8.23 5.85
CA ARG A 22 1.29 8.04 6.31
C ARG A 22 1.18 8.01 7.83
N GLN A 23 2.00 7.23 8.54
CA GLN A 23 1.93 7.20 10.00
C GLN A 23 2.25 8.57 10.61
N LEU A 24 3.23 9.29 10.06
CA LEU A 24 3.61 10.62 10.52
C LEU A 24 2.44 11.59 10.37
N ARG A 25 1.79 11.57 9.19
CA ARG A 25 0.64 12.42 8.92
C ARG A 25 -0.54 12.12 9.84
N LEU A 26 -0.80 10.84 10.11
CA LEU A 26 -1.87 10.45 11.04
C LEU A 26 -1.62 10.96 12.46
N ARG A 27 -0.38 10.89 12.97
CA ARG A 27 -0.02 11.44 14.29
C ARG A 27 -0.15 12.95 14.34
N GLN A 28 0.25 13.66 13.28
CA GLN A 28 0.07 15.10 13.17
C GLN A 28 -1.42 15.49 13.21
N LEU A 29 -2.27 14.75 12.49
CA LEU A 29 -3.72 14.98 12.51
C LEU A 29 -4.33 14.67 13.87
N ALA A 30 -3.83 13.64 14.57
CA ALA A 30 -4.36 13.24 15.87
C ALA A 30 -4.21 14.32 16.96
N ALA A 31 -3.19 15.18 16.87
CA ALA A 31 -2.84 16.15 17.92
C ALA A 31 -3.97 17.12 18.29
N SER A 32 -4.92 17.39 17.39
CA SER A 32 -6.02 18.34 17.63
C SER A 32 -7.36 17.83 17.10
N HIS A 33 -7.53 16.51 17.02
CA HIS A 33 -8.72 15.91 16.43
C HIS A 33 -9.54 15.13 17.48
N PRO A 34 -10.88 15.26 17.51
CA PRO A 34 -11.73 14.52 18.44
C PRO A 34 -11.55 12.99 18.39
N MET A 35 -11.18 12.45 17.24
CA MET A 35 -10.86 11.02 17.05
C MET A 35 -9.39 10.68 17.28
N ARG A 36 -8.69 11.39 18.17
CA ARG A 36 -7.25 11.22 18.44
C ARG A 36 -6.84 9.76 18.58
N GLU A 37 -7.48 9.02 19.48
CA GLU A 37 -7.10 7.63 19.76
C GLU A 37 -7.24 6.72 18.54
N TYR A 38 -8.30 6.90 17.76
CA TYR A 38 -8.48 6.15 16.51
C TYR A 38 -7.37 6.49 15.48
N LEU A 39 -7.01 7.77 15.34
CA LEU A 39 -5.95 8.18 14.42
C LEU A 39 -4.58 7.64 14.85
N LEU A 40 -4.30 7.60 16.16
CA LEU A 40 -3.10 6.97 16.70
C LEU A 40 -3.10 5.46 16.48
N PHE A 41 -4.24 4.79 16.67
CA PHE A 41 -4.40 3.35 16.38
C PHE A 41 -4.10 3.03 14.90
N ILE A 42 -4.65 3.82 13.96
CA ILE A 42 -4.35 3.64 12.53
C ILE A 42 -2.90 4.04 12.20
N ALA A 43 -2.30 4.98 12.93
CA ALA A 43 -0.88 5.29 12.78
C ALA A 43 0.01 4.11 13.17
N GLU A 44 -0.33 3.37 14.22
CA GLU A 44 0.36 2.12 14.59
C GLU A 44 0.21 1.04 13.51
N LEU A 45 -0.97 0.93 12.88
CA LEU A 45 -1.16 0.01 11.75
C LEU A 45 -0.27 0.40 10.57
N ALA A 46 -0.21 1.69 10.22
CA ALA A 46 0.66 2.19 9.15
C ALA A 46 2.16 1.98 9.48
N SER A 47 2.56 2.13 10.75
CA SER A 47 3.90 1.80 11.24
C SER A 47 4.24 0.33 11.02
N ALA A 48 3.34 -0.58 11.39
CA ALA A 48 3.52 -2.01 11.15
C ALA A 48 3.54 -2.36 9.64
N GLN A 49 2.70 -1.72 8.83
CA GLN A 49 2.73 -1.86 7.37
C GLN A 49 4.06 -1.43 6.77
N HIS A 50 4.65 -0.33 7.28
CA HIS A 50 5.96 0.13 6.84
C HIS A 50 7.05 -0.89 7.14
N GLU A 51 7.07 -1.42 8.37
CA GLU A 51 8.05 -2.43 8.81
C GLU A 51 8.00 -3.71 7.94
N VAL A 52 6.78 -4.22 7.70
CA VAL A 52 6.58 -5.41 6.87
C VAL A 52 6.97 -5.14 5.42
N LEU A 53 6.60 -3.97 4.86
CA LEU A 53 6.92 -3.64 3.47
C LEU A 53 8.43 -3.59 3.19
N GLN A 54 9.24 -3.16 4.17
CA GLN A 54 10.71 -3.10 3.99
C GLN A 54 11.34 -4.48 3.76
N ARG A 55 10.67 -5.55 4.21
CA ARG A 55 11.15 -6.94 4.09
C ARG A 55 10.22 -7.80 3.23
N TYR A 56 9.26 -7.18 2.57
CA TYR A 56 8.27 -7.89 1.75
C TYR A 56 8.98 -8.48 0.53
N PRO A 57 8.88 -9.80 0.32
CA PRO A 57 9.61 -10.49 -0.74
C PRO A 57 9.14 -10.04 -2.13
N ASP A 58 9.99 -10.25 -3.12
CA ASP A 58 9.59 -10.05 -4.50
C ASP A 58 8.46 -11.02 -4.86
N VAL A 59 7.51 -10.53 -5.66
CA VAL A 59 6.37 -11.30 -6.16
C VAL A 59 6.37 -11.24 -7.68
N ALA A 60 5.81 -12.27 -8.30
CA ALA A 60 5.64 -12.27 -9.74
C ALA A 60 4.73 -11.09 -10.16
N LEU A 61 5.27 -10.21 -11.00
CA LEU A 61 4.55 -9.14 -11.68
C LEU A 61 4.32 -9.53 -13.15
N PRO A 62 3.33 -8.95 -13.84
CA PRO A 62 3.21 -9.11 -15.29
C PRO A 62 4.53 -8.73 -15.98
N ASP A 63 4.99 -9.60 -16.87
CA ASP A 63 6.13 -9.29 -17.73
C ASP A 63 5.76 -8.26 -18.81
N ALA A 64 6.73 -7.90 -19.65
CA ALA A 64 6.51 -6.92 -20.72
C ALA A 64 5.44 -7.37 -21.72
N ALA A 65 5.41 -8.66 -22.09
CA ALA A 65 4.45 -9.20 -23.04
C ALA A 65 3.01 -9.18 -22.48
N ALA A 66 2.85 -9.50 -21.20
CA ALA A 66 1.58 -9.41 -20.49
C ALA A 66 1.12 -7.95 -20.34
N CYS A 67 2.04 -7.03 -20.05
CA CYS A 67 1.74 -5.60 -20.03
C CYS A 67 1.26 -5.09 -21.39
N ASP A 68 1.93 -5.47 -22.48
CA ASP A 68 1.56 -5.09 -23.85
C ASP A 68 0.20 -5.66 -24.25
N ALA A 69 -0.07 -6.93 -23.91
CA ALA A 69 -1.35 -7.56 -24.16
C ALA A 69 -2.49 -6.85 -23.39
N ALA A 70 -2.26 -6.50 -22.13
CA ALA A 70 -3.22 -5.76 -21.32
C ALA A 70 -3.49 -4.36 -21.91
N ALA A 71 -2.45 -3.66 -22.35
CA ALA A 71 -2.57 -2.35 -22.99
C ALA A 71 -3.38 -2.41 -24.30
N LYS A 72 -3.10 -3.39 -25.18
CA LYS A 72 -3.87 -3.62 -26.43
C LYS A 72 -5.34 -3.93 -26.15
N ALA A 73 -5.62 -4.64 -25.06
CA ALA A 73 -6.97 -4.97 -24.63
C ALA A 73 -7.66 -3.84 -23.82
N LEU A 74 -7.01 -2.69 -23.63
CA LEU A 74 -7.47 -1.58 -22.78
C LEU A 74 -7.83 -2.02 -21.35
N LYS A 75 -7.05 -2.94 -20.79
CA LYS A 75 -7.19 -3.47 -19.43
C LYS A 75 -5.97 -3.11 -18.57
N PRO A 76 -6.14 -2.96 -17.25
CA PRO A 76 -4.99 -2.79 -16.36
C PRO A 76 -4.13 -4.07 -16.35
N PRO A 77 -2.79 -3.95 -16.27
CA PRO A 77 -1.89 -5.11 -16.20
C PRO A 77 -2.09 -5.93 -14.92
N THR A 78 -2.54 -5.29 -13.85
CA THR A 78 -2.94 -5.94 -12.58
C THR A 78 -4.37 -5.51 -12.22
N PRO A 79 -5.42 -6.16 -12.74
CA PRO A 79 -6.80 -5.83 -12.42
C PRO A 79 -7.10 -5.98 -10.93
N ALA A 80 -7.89 -5.07 -10.35
CA ALA A 80 -8.26 -5.15 -8.93
C ALA A 80 -9.04 -6.43 -8.59
N PHE A 81 -9.84 -6.91 -9.53
CA PHE A 81 -10.63 -8.14 -9.43
C PHE A 81 -10.04 -9.22 -10.33
N GLY A 82 -9.93 -10.45 -9.81
CA GLY A 82 -9.48 -11.61 -10.58
C GLY A 82 -7.97 -11.72 -10.79
N TRP A 83 -7.16 -10.74 -10.36
CA TRP A 83 -5.70 -10.89 -10.36
C TRP A 83 -5.28 -11.98 -9.36
N PRO A 84 -4.59 -13.05 -9.81
CA PRO A 84 -4.10 -14.09 -8.92
C PRO A 84 -3.03 -13.51 -8.01
N ARG A 85 -3.33 -13.39 -6.71
CA ARG A 85 -2.37 -12.89 -5.73
C ARG A 85 -1.40 -14.00 -5.37
N ASP A 86 -0.11 -13.69 -5.38
CA ASP A 86 0.93 -14.56 -4.86
C ASP A 86 0.60 -14.99 -3.43
N ALA A 87 0.66 -16.30 -3.13
CA ALA A 87 0.30 -16.86 -1.83
C ALA A 87 0.98 -16.18 -0.64
N VAL A 88 2.14 -15.55 -0.86
CA VAL A 88 2.91 -14.81 0.14
C VAL A 88 2.12 -13.71 0.84
N TRP A 89 1.09 -13.14 0.20
CA TRP A 89 0.28 -12.08 0.82
C TRP A 89 -0.36 -12.53 2.15
N ARG A 90 -0.69 -13.83 2.28
CA ARG A 90 -1.25 -14.40 3.52
C ARG A 90 -0.20 -14.49 4.62
N THR A 91 1.03 -14.84 4.27
CA THR A 91 2.16 -14.89 5.21
C THR A 91 2.47 -13.48 5.71
N GLU A 92 2.58 -12.51 4.82
CA GLU A 92 2.88 -11.13 5.17
C GLU A 92 1.72 -10.44 5.90
N LEU A 93 0.47 -10.82 5.63
CA LEU A 93 -0.67 -10.38 6.45
C LEU A 93 -0.55 -10.88 7.89
N ARG A 94 -0.17 -12.13 8.13
CA ARG A 94 0.04 -12.64 9.49
C ARG A 94 1.19 -11.94 10.19
N ARG A 95 2.28 -11.65 9.47
CA ARG A 95 3.41 -10.85 9.97
C ARG A 95 2.94 -9.45 10.35
N LEU A 96 2.15 -8.80 9.50
CA LEU A 96 1.56 -7.49 9.78
C LEU A 96 0.70 -7.52 11.05
N LEU A 97 -0.21 -8.48 11.18
CA LEU A 97 -1.07 -8.59 12.36
C LEU A 97 -0.27 -8.86 13.64
N THR A 98 0.80 -9.66 13.56
CA THR A 98 1.71 -9.90 14.69
C THR A 98 2.44 -8.63 15.10
N ALA A 99 3.03 -7.93 14.12
CA ALA A 99 3.76 -6.68 14.34
C ALA A 99 2.83 -5.56 14.86
N PHE A 100 1.59 -5.51 14.35
CA PHE A 100 0.60 -4.53 14.79
C PHE A 100 0.14 -4.82 16.22
N ARG A 101 -0.19 -6.08 16.54
CA ARG A 101 -0.61 -6.48 17.90
C ARG A 101 0.45 -6.14 18.95
N ALA A 102 1.72 -6.33 18.65
CA ALA A 102 2.82 -6.00 19.56
C ALA A 102 2.97 -4.49 19.87
N ARG A 103 2.30 -3.61 19.10
CA ARG A 103 2.30 -2.15 19.29
C ARG A 103 1.07 -1.64 20.05
N LEU A 104 0.07 -2.49 20.22
CA LEU A 104 -1.16 -2.10 20.91
C LEU A 104 -0.97 -2.29 22.42
N PRO A 105 -1.54 -1.41 23.26
CA PRO A 105 -1.56 -1.62 24.70
C PRO A 105 -2.27 -2.94 25.03
N GLU A 106 -1.83 -3.60 26.11
CA GLU A 106 -2.58 -4.71 26.67
C GLU A 106 -3.96 -4.18 27.12
N GLY A 107 -5.01 -4.81 26.62
CA GLY A 107 -6.40 -4.53 27.00
C GLY A 107 -6.87 -5.46 28.08
#